data_AF-A0A5H2YF15-F1
#
_entry.id   AF-A0A5H2YF15-F1
#
_cell.length_a   1.000
_cell.length_b   1.000
_cell.length_c   1.000
_cell.angle_alpha   90.00
_cell.angle_beta   90.00
_cell.angle_gamma   90.00
#
_symmetry.space_group_name_H-M   'P 1'
#
loop_
_entity.id
_entity.type
_entity.pdbx_description
1 polymer ?
#
loop_
_entity_poly.entity_id
_entity_poly.type
_entity_poly.pdbx_seq_one_letter_code
_entity_poly.pdbx_strand_id
1 'polypeptide(L)'
;MHPNFTPVSSSNIDGYLYMPDRKILLIAFKSGGTYAYEDVEQPVATGFAQASSKGKFFRSDIKDRYATSKLDDMAVANLLGGMGASVPPQPRRKAPRVTLQSLLSRYPMLNAVF
;
A
#
# COMPACT_ATOMS: atom_id res chain seq x y z
N MET A 1 15.48 -3.20 12.46
CA MET A 1 14.78 -4.38 11.90
C MET A 1 13.74 -4.83 12.90
N HIS A 2 12.47 -4.95 12.49
CA HIS A 2 11.41 -5.49 13.35
C HIS A 2 11.50 -7.03 13.33
N PRO A 3 11.49 -7.73 14.48
CA PRO A 3 11.78 -9.17 14.56
C PRO A 3 10.79 -10.08 13.82
N ASN A 4 9.62 -9.56 13.43
CA ASN A 4 8.57 -10.33 12.76
C ASN A 4 8.58 -10.21 11.22
N PHE A 5 9.50 -9.45 10.63
CA PHE A 5 9.54 -9.26 9.18
C PHE A 5 10.40 -10.35 8.52
N THR A 6 9.95 -10.83 7.35
CA THR A 6 10.78 -11.67 6.48
C THR A 6 11.77 -10.76 5.73
N PRO A 7 13.09 -10.89 5.97
CA PRO A 7 14.08 -10.08 5.28
C PRO A 7 14.18 -10.47 3.81
N VAL A 8 14.50 -9.50 2.95
CA VAL A 8 14.68 -9.75 1.51
C VAL A 8 15.96 -9.12 0.99
N SER A 9 16.60 -9.79 0.02
CA SER A 9 17.70 -9.18 -0.73
C SER A 9 17.13 -8.22 -1.79
N SER A 10 17.09 -6.93 -1.47
CA SER A 10 16.68 -5.87 -2.39
C SER A 10 17.49 -4.60 -2.16
N SER A 11 17.63 -3.75 -3.18
CA SER A 11 18.29 -2.45 -3.05
C SER A 11 17.47 -1.43 -2.27
N ASN A 12 16.14 -1.56 -2.24
CA ASN A 12 15.23 -0.57 -1.66
C ASN A 12 14.38 -1.12 -0.50
N ILE A 13 14.13 -2.43 -0.49
CA ILE A 13 13.24 -3.08 0.47
C ILE A 13 14.11 -3.88 1.45
N ASP A 14 13.84 -3.70 2.74
CA ASP A 14 14.55 -4.38 3.83
C ASP A 14 13.86 -5.70 4.18
N GLY A 15 12.53 -5.67 4.26
CA GLY A 15 11.71 -6.84 4.56
C GLY A 15 10.23 -6.59 4.35
N TYR A 16 9.44 -7.64 4.52
CA TYR A 16 7.99 -7.58 4.45
C TYR A 16 7.33 -8.52 5.45
N LEU A 17 6.05 -8.30 5.70
CA LEU A 17 5.20 -9.21 6.45
C LEU A 17 3.79 -9.16 5.87
N TYR A 18 3.20 -10.32 5.63
CA TYR A 18 1.83 -10.44 5.17
C TYR A 18 0.93 -10.96 6.28
N MET A 19 -0.19 -10.28 6.54
CA MET A 19 -1.22 -10.65 7.51
C MET A 19 -2.46 -11.13 6.76
N PRO A 20 -2.66 -12.44 6.55
CA PRO A 20 -3.78 -12.96 5.76
C PRO A 20 -5.15 -12.63 6.37
N ASP A 21 -5.26 -12.65 7.71
CA ASP A 21 -6.51 -12.36 8.42
C ASP A 21 -7.06 -10.95 8.14
N ARG A 22 -6.14 -10.00 7.90
CA ARG A 22 -6.47 -8.59 7.66
C ARG A 22 -6.26 -8.18 6.20
N LYS A 23 -5.71 -9.07 5.35
CA LYS A 23 -5.25 -8.76 3.99
C LYS A 23 -4.32 -7.53 3.95
N ILE A 24 -3.43 -7.42 4.93
CA ILE A 24 -2.46 -6.31 5.01
C ILE A 24 -1.08 -6.82 4.65
N LEU A 25 -0.42 -6.14 3.71
CA LEU A 25 0.99 -6.32 3.40
C LEU A 25 1.80 -5.16 3.99
N LEU A 26 2.65 -5.46 4.95
CA LEU A 26 3.62 -4.52 5.51
C LEU A 26 4.93 -4.61 4.72
N ILE A 27 5.47 -3.46 4.30
CA ILE A 27 6.76 -3.37 3.62
C ILE A 27 7.64 -2.38 4.38
N ALA A 28 8.80 -2.86 4.83
CA ALA A 28 9.84 -2.05 5.42
C ALA A 28 10.86 -1.68 4.33
N PHE A 29 11.07 -0.38 4.12
CA PHE A 29 12.07 0.13 3.19
C PHE A 29 13.40 0.40 3.90
N LYS A 30 14.51 0.24 3.17
CA LYS A 30 15.85 0.53 3.68
C LYS A 30 16.07 2.01 4.03
N SER A 31 15.24 2.89 3.49
CA SER A 31 15.20 4.31 3.86
C SER A 31 14.60 4.58 5.25
N GLY A 32 14.11 3.55 5.95
CA GLY A 32 13.62 3.63 7.33
C GLY A 32 12.11 3.83 7.49
N GLY A 33 11.32 3.73 6.41
CA GLY A 33 9.86 3.79 6.48
C GLY A 33 9.21 2.42 6.39
N THR A 34 8.23 2.15 7.26
CA THR A 34 7.33 0.98 7.14
C THR A 34 5.97 1.44 6.63
N TYR A 35 5.45 0.75 5.62
CA TYR A 35 4.16 1.07 5.01
C TYR A 35 3.25 -0.15 5.06
N ALA A 36 2.00 0.07 5.45
CA ALA A 36 0.92 -0.87 5.26
C ALA A 36 0.29 -0.67 3.89
N TYR A 37 -0.02 -1.78 3.23
CA TYR A 37 -0.87 -1.86 2.06
C TYR A 37 -2.08 -2.69 2.43
N GLU A 38 -3.26 -2.09 2.38
CA GLU A 38 -4.54 -2.71 2.74
C GLU A 38 -5.18 -3.41 1.54
N ASP A 39 -6.08 -4.35 1.80
CA ASP A 39 -6.82 -5.13 0.79
C ASP A 39 -5.91 -5.88 -0.21
N VAL A 40 -4.70 -6.26 0.23
CA VAL A 40 -3.77 -7.05 -0.58
C VAL A 40 -4.15 -8.53 -0.51
N GLU A 41 -4.55 -9.08 -1.64
CA GLU A 41 -4.90 -10.50 -1.73
C GLU A 41 -3.65 -11.39 -1.60
N GLN A 42 -3.85 -12.59 -1.06
CA GLN A 42 -2.79 -13.57 -0.84
C GLN A 42 -1.95 -13.87 -2.10
N PRO A 43 -2.54 -14.00 -3.32
CA PRO A 43 -1.75 -14.22 -4.53
C PRO A 43 -0.73 -13.10 -4.81
N VAL A 44 -1.06 -11.85 -4.48
CA VAL A 44 -0.17 -10.71 -4.67
C VAL A 44 0.97 -10.74 -3.67
N ALA A 45 0.68 -11.09 -2.41
CA ALA A 45 1.70 -11.29 -1.38
C ALA A 45 2.64 -12.45 -1.72
N THR A 46 2.12 -13.58 -2.21
CA THR A 46 2.92 -14.70 -2.70
C THR A 46 3.76 -14.32 -3.91
N GLY A 47 3.18 -13.59 -4.88
CA GLY A 47 3.91 -13.06 -6.03
C GLY A 47 5.06 -12.14 -5.61
N PHE A 48 4.81 -11.26 -4.63
CA PHE A 48 5.86 -10.41 -4.06
C PHE A 48 6.96 -11.23 -3.39
N ALA A 49 6.59 -12.25 -2.61
CA ALA A 49 7.53 -13.17 -1.95
C ALA A 49 8.42 -13.92 -2.97
N GLN A 50 7.86 -14.35 -4.10
CA GLN A 50 8.57 -15.10 -5.14
C GLN A 50 9.29 -14.23 -6.19
N ALA A 51 8.97 -12.93 -6.27
CA ALA A 51 9.54 -12.05 -7.27
C ALA A 51 11.08 -11.97 -7.20
N SER A 52 11.75 -12.14 -8.33
CA SER A 52 13.21 -12.00 -8.46
C SER A 52 13.71 -10.59 -8.16
N SER A 53 12.87 -9.58 -8.42
CA SER A 53 13.12 -8.18 -8.07
C SER A 53 11.96 -7.60 -7.29
N LYS A 54 12.11 -7.53 -5.97
CA LYS A 54 11.12 -6.96 -5.04
C LYS A 54 10.73 -5.53 -5.43
N GLY A 55 11.71 -4.73 -5.81
CA GLY A 55 11.49 -3.34 -6.23
C GLY A 55 10.69 -3.22 -7.54
N LYS A 56 10.93 -4.11 -8.52
CA LYS A 56 10.18 -4.12 -9.78
C LYS A 56 8.73 -4.51 -9.54
N PHE A 57 8.50 -5.62 -8.83
CA PHE A 57 7.16 -6.10 -8.48
C PHE A 57 6.38 -5.07 -7.67
N PHE A 58 7.02 -4.47 -6.66
CA PHE A 58 6.42 -3.42 -5.86
C PHE A 58 5.90 -2.26 -6.72
N ARG A 59 6.69 -1.81 -7.71
CA ARG A 59 6.29 -0.71 -8.61
C ARG A 59 5.15 -1.10 -9.55
N SER A 60 5.15 -2.31 -10.10
CA SER A 60 4.15 -2.74 -11.08
C SER A 60 2.82 -3.14 -10.45
N ASP A 61 2.86 -3.80 -9.30
CA ASP A 61 1.73 -4.55 -8.75
C ASP A 61 1.22 -3.99 -7.41
N ILE A 62 1.96 -3.12 -6.72
CA ILE A 62 1.61 -2.68 -5.35
C ILE A 62 1.48 -1.14 -5.20
N LYS A 63 2.53 -0.37 -5.52
CA LYS A 63 2.73 1.03 -5.10
C LYS A 63 1.51 1.94 -5.27
N ASP A 64 0.81 1.83 -6.39
CA ASP A 64 -0.32 2.71 -6.74
C ASP A 64 -1.64 1.93 -6.92
N ARG A 65 -1.68 0.66 -6.47
CA ARG A 65 -2.87 -0.21 -6.59
C ARG A 65 -3.62 -0.43 -5.28
N TYR A 66 -2.96 -0.21 -4.14
CA TYR A 66 -3.54 -0.44 -2.82
C TYR A 66 -3.54 0.84 -1.99
N ALA A 67 -4.50 0.93 -1.08
CA ALA A 67 -4.49 1.97 -0.06
C ALA A 67 -3.23 1.80 0.80
N THR A 68 -2.49 2.89 0.99
CA THR A 68 -1.22 2.85 1.71
C THR A 68 -1.16 3.85 2.85
N SER A 69 -0.62 3.40 3.97
CA SER A 69 -0.43 4.19 5.18
C SER A 69 0.98 3.98 5.71
N LYS A 70 1.67 5.08 6.01
CA LYS A 70 2.94 5.04 6.71
C LYS A 70 2.68 4.72 8.17
N LEU A 71 3.39 3.73 8.69
CA LEU A 71 3.35 3.33 10.09
C LEU A 71 4.64 3.81 10.78
N ASP A 72 4.48 4.31 11.99
CA ASP A 72 5.56 4.47 12.95
C ASP A 72 5.76 3.16 13.73
N ASP A 73 6.86 3.07 14.47
CA ASP A 73 7.23 1.84 15.18
C ASP A 73 6.14 1.40 16.19
N MET A 74 5.44 2.35 16.80
CA MET A 74 4.29 2.09 17.68
C MET A 74 3.10 1.51 16.92
N ALA A 75 2.72 2.05 15.75
CA ALA A 75 1.63 1.48 14.98
C ALA A 75 1.97 0.09 14.42
N VAL A 76 3.24 -0.15 14.04
CA VAL A 76 3.71 -1.50 13.67
C VAL A 76 3.57 -2.45 14.86
N ALA A 77 4.04 -2.06 16.04
CA ALA A 77 3.92 -2.88 17.25
C ALA A 77 2.45 -3.20 17.60
N ASN A 78 1.55 -2.23 17.50
CA ASN A 78 0.12 -2.43 17.74
C ASN A 78 -0.53 -3.40 16.75
N LEU A 79 -0.13 -3.35 15.46
CA LEU A 79 -0.62 -4.30 14.46
C LEU A 79 -0.16 -5.74 14.74
N LEU A 80 1.06 -5.90 15.25
CA LEU A 80 1.67 -7.21 15.55
C LEU A 80 1.23 -7.78 16.89
N GLY A 81 0.97 -6.94 17.88
CA GLY A 81 0.75 -7.32 19.28
C GLY A 81 -0.63 -7.89 19.60
N GLY A 82 -1.54 -8.02 18.63
CA GLY A 82 -2.85 -8.65 18.84
C GLY A 82 -3.82 -7.90 19.78
N MET A 83 -3.44 -6.74 20.32
CA MET A 83 -4.36 -5.89 21.09
C MET A 83 -5.36 -5.27 20.11
N GLY A 84 -6.66 -5.53 20.32
CA GLY A 84 -7.76 -5.23 19.40
C GLY A 84 -8.02 -3.74 19.12
N ALA A 85 -7.03 -3.02 18.62
CA ALA A 85 -7.21 -1.68 18.09
C ALA A 85 -7.68 -1.80 16.65
N SER A 86 -8.98 -1.54 16.45
CA SER A 86 -9.51 -0.98 15.21
C SER A 86 -8.49 0.00 14.64
N VAL A 87 -8.02 -0.28 13.42
CA VAL A 87 -7.29 0.71 12.62
C VAL A 87 -8.10 2.02 12.74
N PRO A 88 -7.58 3.10 13.35
CA PRO A 88 -8.27 4.37 13.26
C PRO A 88 -8.39 4.62 11.75
N PRO A 89 -9.60 4.83 11.21
CA PRO A 89 -9.78 5.00 9.78
C PRO A 89 -8.99 6.25 9.40
N GLN A 90 -7.76 6.05 8.93
CA GLN A 90 -6.95 7.13 8.40
C GLN A 90 -7.76 7.73 7.25
N PRO A 91 -7.76 9.06 7.10
CA PRO A 91 -8.64 9.73 6.15
C PRO A 91 -8.38 9.13 4.78
N ARG A 92 -9.36 8.35 4.31
CA ARG A 92 -9.41 7.80 2.97
C ARG A 92 -9.18 8.98 2.04
N ARG A 93 -7.97 9.11 1.47
CA ARG A 93 -7.77 10.01 0.34
C ARG A 93 -8.58 9.40 -0.79
N LYS A 94 -9.88 9.76 -0.84
CA LYS A 94 -10.74 9.40 -1.96
C LYS A 94 -10.02 9.90 -3.20
N ALA A 95 -9.76 8.99 -4.14
CA ALA A 95 -9.32 9.36 -5.47
C ALA A 95 -10.24 10.51 -5.95
N PRO A 96 -9.69 11.55 -6.60
CA PRO A 96 -10.49 12.66 -7.05
C PRO A 96 -11.56 12.11 -7.99
N ARG A 97 -12.84 12.19 -7.57
CA ARG A 97 -13.96 11.96 -8.48
C ARG A 97 -13.89 13.09 -9.50
N VAL A 98 -13.28 12.82 -10.65
CA VAL A 98 -13.35 13.72 -11.79
C VAL A 98 -14.79 13.67 -12.26
N THR A 99 -15.58 14.67 -11.88
CA THR A 99 -16.96 14.80 -12.31
C THR A 99 -16.99 15.30 -13.76
N LEU A 100 -18.03 14.94 -14.51
CA LEU A 100 -18.24 15.45 -15.88
C LEU A 100 -18.19 16.99 -15.94
N GLN A 101 -18.68 17.67 -14.89
CA GLN A 101 -18.57 19.12 -14.76
C GLN A 101 -17.12 19.62 -14.67
N SER A 102 -16.25 18.91 -13.93
CA SER A 102 -14.82 19.25 -13.84
C SER A 102 -14.08 19.05 -15.16
N LEU A 103 -14.53 18.13 -16.01
CA LEU A 103 -13.97 17.92 -17.36
C LEU A 103 -14.45 18.98 -18.34
N LEU A 104 -15.74 19.34 -18.29
CA LEU A 104 -16.34 20.36 -19.17
C LEU A 104 -15.77 21.77 -18.91
N SER A 105 -15.43 22.11 -17.66
CA SER A 105 -14.75 23.38 -17.36
C SER A 105 -13.30 23.44 -17.84
N ARG A 106 -12.64 22.29 -18.02
CA ARG A 106 -11.24 22.20 -18.47
C ARG A 106 -11.13 22.13 -20.00
N TYR A 107 -12.19 21.71 -20.68
CA TYR A 107 -12.27 21.59 -22.13
C TYR A 107 -13.57 22.22 -22.65
N PRO A 108 -13.62 23.55 -22.86
CA PRO A 108 -14.82 24.23 -23.39
C PRO A 108 -15.22 23.77 -24.80
N MET A 109 -14.32 23.08 -25.52
CA MET A 109 -14.56 22.52 -26.85
C MET A 109 -15.47 21.27 -26.87
N LEU A 110 -15.77 20.67 -25.71
CA LEU A 110 -16.67 19.51 -25.62
C LEU A 110 -18.16 19.87 -25.74
N ASN A 111 -18.50 21.16 -25.88
CA ASN A 111 -19.87 21.65 -25.91
C ASN A 111 -20.55 21.63 -27.30
N ALA A 112 -19.91 21.03 -28.31
CA ALA A 112 -20.32 21.16 -29.72
C ALA A 112 -20.73 19.84 -30.41
N VAL A 113 -21.14 18.81 -29.66
CA VAL A 113 -21.61 17.52 -30.24
C VAL A 113 -22.93 17.03 -29.60
N PHE A 114 -23.82 17.92 -29.21
CA PHE A 114 -25.23 17.60 -28.94
C PHE A 114 -26.14 18.59 -29.65
#